data_AF-A0A0Q6JFT2-F1
#
_entry.id   AF-A0A0Q6JFT2-F1
#
_cell.length_a   1.000
_cell.length_b   1.000
_cell.length_c   1.000
_cell.angle_alpha   90.00
_cell.angle_beta   90.00
_cell.angle_gamma   90.00
#
_symmetry.space_group_name_H-M   'P 1'
#
loop_
_entity.id
_entity.type
_entity.pdbx_description
1 polymer ?
#
loop_
_entity_poly.entity_id
_entity_poly.type
_entity_poly.pdbx_seq_one_letter_code
_entity_poly.pdbx_strand_id
1 'polypeptide(L)'
;MIDDATTEHRHPPTQLSLTDLDAEPQRITDARVRFGAWLRHTPFDSTRAYDIVLAVYEAMANVVEHAYGPAATGRGRRVFDLQATFDAPRLEVAVRDHGTWSESSPGPLRGRGLPLIETLSDDVTLSSADSGTTVTMAWDVDAAPGR
;
A
#
# COMPACT_ATOMS: atom_id res chain seq x y z
N MET A 1 -31.58 -40.55 2.16
CA MET A 1 -30.13 -40.49 2.48
C MET A 1 -29.68 -39.17 1.89
N ILE A 2 -29.42 -38.20 2.75
CA ILE A 2 -29.19 -36.81 2.43
C ILE A 2 -27.70 -36.63 2.61
N ASP A 3 -26.94 -36.36 1.56
CA ASP A 3 -25.53 -36.03 1.66
C ASP A 3 -25.32 -34.60 1.18
N ASP A 4 -25.41 -33.74 2.19
CA ASP A 4 -24.60 -32.56 2.48
C ASP A 4 -24.15 -31.69 1.29
N ALA A 5 -24.83 -30.55 1.16
CA ALA A 5 -24.38 -29.42 0.38
C ALA A 5 -23.00 -28.96 0.89
N THR A 6 -21.97 -29.11 0.05
CA THR A 6 -20.66 -28.48 0.25
C THR A 6 -20.87 -26.97 0.33
N THR A 7 -20.95 -26.45 1.55
CA THR A 7 -20.91 -25.01 1.80
C THR A 7 -19.46 -24.60 1.66
N GLU A 8 -19.07 -24.12 0.48
CA GLU A 8 -17.86 -23.31 0.32
C GLU A 8 -17.99 -22.09 1.25
N HIS A 9 -17.44 -22.21 2.45
CA HIS A 9 -17.14 -21.06 3.28
C HIS A 9 -16.01 -20.32 2.57
N ARG A 10 -16.37 -19.40 1.66
CA ARG A 10 -15.43 -18.55 0.96
C ARG A 10 -14.71 -17.69 1.99
N HIS A 11 -13.60 -18.19 2.52
CA HIS A 11 -12.77 -17.42 3.43
C HIS A 11 -12.42 -16.10 2.73
N PRO A 12 -12.57 -14.95 3.42
CA PRO A 12 -12.15 -13.69 2.84
C PRO A 12 -10.68 -13.80 2.44
N PRO A 13 -10.28 -13.26 1.27
CA PRO A 13 -8.88 -13.30 0.85
C PRO A 13 -8.04 -12.61 1.91
N THR A 14 -7.13 -13.36 2.54
CA THR A 14 -6.17 -12.81 3.52
C THR A 14 -5.06 -12.01 2.86
N GLN A 15 -4.98 -12.02 1.52
CA GLN A 15 -3.94 -11.30 0.79
C GLN A 15 -4.48 -10.63 -0.48
N LEU A 16 -3.91 -9.48 -0.80
CA LEU A 16 -4.00 -8.80 -2.09
C LEU A 16 -2.59 -8.60 -2.64
N SER A 17 -2.37 -8.92 -3.91
CA SER A 17 -1.12 -8.65 -4.60
C SER A 17 -1.40 -8.01 -5.95
N LEU A 18 -0.93 -6.79 -6.14
CA LEU A 18 -0.95 -6.06 -7.40
C LEU A 18 0.49 -5.80 -7.81
N THR A 19 0.99 -6.56 -8.77
CA THR A 19 2.38 -6.43 -9.22
C THR A 19 2.47 -5.63 -10.50
N ASP A 20 3.64 -5.05 -10.75
CA ASP A 20 4.00 -4.48 -12.03
C ASP A 20 2.99 -3.39 -12.46
N LEU A 21 2.48 -2.59 -11.52
CA LEU A 21 1.57 -1.49 -11.79
C LEU A 21 2.33 -0.32 -12.41
N ASP A 22 1.85 0.24 -13.53
CA ASP A 22 2.51 1.42 -14.11
C ASP A 22 2.47 2.58 -13.10
N ALA A 23 3.60 3.23 -12.90
CA ALA A 23 3.74 4.38 -12.00
C ALA A 23 3.15 5.64 -12.66
N GLU A 24 1.81 5.68 -12.77
CA GLU A 24 1.04 6.79 -13.31
C GLU A 24 -0.26 7.05 -12.50
N PRO A 25 -0.80 8.28 -12.49
CA PRO A 25 -1.92 8.66 -11.63
C PRO A 25 -3.18 7.81 -11.79
N GLN A 26 -3.52 7.40 -13.02
CA GLN A 26 -4.70 6.57 -13.27
C GLN A 26 -4.57 5.19 -12.60
N ARG A 27 -3.38 4.57 -12.65
CA ARG A 27 -3.14 3.25 -12.06
C ARG A 27 -3.21 3.26 -10.55
N ILE A 28 -2.71 4.32 -9.90
CA ILE A 28 -2.86 4.49 -8.45
C ILE A 28 -4.34 4.58 -8.07
N THR A 29 -5.14 5.32 -8.85
CA THR A 29 -6.58 5.46 -8.58
C THR A 29 -7.28 4.11 -8.65
N ASP A 30 -6.99 3.32 -9.69
CA ASP A 30 -7.54 1.96 -9.84
C ASP A 30 -7.08 1.03 -8.71
N ALA A 31 -5.79 1.07 -8.35
CA ALA A 31 -5.22 0.28 -7.26
C ALA A 31 -5.87 0.62 -5.91
N ARG A 32 -6.10 1.91 -5.62
CA ARG A 32 -6.80 2.38 -4.41
C ARG A 32 -8.21 1.82 -4.33
N VAL A 33 -8.97 1.82 -5.43
CA VAL A 33 -10.34 1.27 -5.46
C VAL A 33 -10.32 -0.23 -5.20
N ARG A 34 -9.39 -0.96 -5.81
CA ARG A 34 -9.24 -2.42 -5.61
C ARG A 34 -8.81 -2.76 -4.19
N PHE A 35 -7.85 -2.02 -3.64
CA PHE A 35 -7.39 -2.17 -2.26
C PHE A 35 -8.52 -1.89 -1.27
N GLY A 36 -9.23 -0.78 -1.42
CA GLY A 36 -10.38 -0.46 -0.57
C GLY A 36 -11.50 -1.50 -0.70
N ALA A 37 -11.66 -2.13 -1.87
CA ALA A 37 -12.61 -3.21 -2.03
C ALA A 37 -12.21 -4.49 -1.29
N TRP A 38 -10.93 -4.84 -1.34
CA TRP A 38 -10.35 -5.95 -0.60
C TRP A 38 -10.41 -5.72 0.91
N LEU A 39 -10.07 -4.51 1.38
CA LEU A 39 -10.03 -4.16 2.80
C LEU A 39 -11.38 -4.34 3.51
N ARG A 40 -12.51 -4.19 2.79
CA ARG A 40 -13.86 -4.45 3.35
C ARG A 40 -14.09 -5.89 3.80
N HIS A 41 -13.19 -6.82 3.46
CA HIS A 41 -13.23 -8.21 3.92
C HIS A 41 -12.46 -8.44 5.23
N THR A 42 -11.85 -7.40 5.80
CA THR A 42 -11.15 -7.42 7.08
C THR A 42 -12.03 -6.77 8.18
N PRO A 43 -11.72 -6.96 9.47
CA PRO A 43 -12.58 -6.49 10.57
C PRO A 43 -12.37 -5.00 10.94
N PHE A 44 -11.60 -4.23 10.19
CA PHE A 44 -11.46 -2.79 10.44
C PHE A 44 -12.79 -2.05 10.23
N ASP A 45 -13.12 -1.14 11.14
CA ASP A 45 -14.29 -0.27 10.98
C ASP A 45 -14.11 0.73 9.82
N SER A 46 -15.19 1.41 9.44
CA SER A 46 -15.19 2.32 8.29
C SER A 46 -14.24 3.51 8.44
N THR A 47 -14.03 4.01 9.66
CA THR A 47 -13.13 5.13 9.93
C THR A 47 -11.70 4.67 9.74
N ARG A 48 -11.34 3.55 10.38
CA ARG A 48 -10.00 2.99 10.26
C ARG A 48 -9.69 2.52 8.84
N ALA A 49 -10.68 1.95 8.14
CA ALA A 49 -10.53 1.57 6.75
C ALA A 49 -10.28 2.78 5.82
N TYR A 50 -10.88 3.94 6.11
CA TYR A 50 -10.61 5.17 5.36
C TYR A 50 -9.16 5.63 5.55
N ASP A 51 -8.68 5.64 6.81
CA ASP A 51 -7.32 6.03 7.15
C ASP A 51 -6.27 5.12 6.49
N ILE A 52 -6.50 3.80 6.53
CA ILE A 52 -5.65 2.80 5.85
C ILE A 52 -5.61 3.07 4.34
N VAL A 53 -6.77 3.26 3.70
CA VAL A 53 -6.84 3.52 2.25
C VAL A 53 -6.12 4.82 1.88
N LEU A 54 -6.21 5.84 2.72
CA LEU A 54 -5.53 7.11 2.52
C LEU A 54 -4.01 6.96 2.65
N ALA A 55 -3.51 6.32 3.70
CA ALA A 55 -2.07 6.07 3.88
C ALA A 55 -1.48 5.26 2.71
N VAL A 56 -2.17 4.19 2.28
CA VAL A 56 -1.74 3.38 1.14
C VAL A 56 -1.75 4.19 -0.17
N TYR A 57 -2.73 5.07 -0.36
CA TYR A 57 -2.75 5.98 -1.51
C TYR A 57 -1.57 6.95 -1.50
N GLU A 58 -1.25 7.56 -0.37
CA GLU A 58 -0.10 8.47 -0.23
C GLU A 58 1.22 7.73 -0.50
N ALA A 59 1.37 6.49 -0.02
CA ALA A 59 2.55 5.68 -0.30
C ALA A 59 2.72 5.40 -1.80
N MET A 60 1.64 5.10 -2.51
CA MET A 60 1.68 4.93 -3.98
C MET A 60 1.95 6.26 -4.70
N ALA A 61 1.35 7.36 -4.25
CA ALA A 61 1.58 8.69 -4.84
C ALA A 61 3.06 9.10 -4.73
N ASN A 62 3.68 8.83 -3.58
CA ASN A 62 5.11 9.05 -3.36
C ASN A 62 5.98 8.31 -4.40
N VAL A 63 5.61 7.09 -4.80
CA VAL A 63 6.33 6.36 -5.87
C VAL A 63 6.26 7.11 -7.20
N VAL A 64 5.07 7.57 -7.60
CA VAL A 64 4.88 8.29 -8.87
C VAL A 64 5.59 9.63 -8.88
N GLU A 65 5.61 10.32 -7.76
CA GLU A 65 6.22 11.65 -7.65
C GLU A 65 7.75 11.59 -7.54
N HIS A 66 8.31 10.55 -6.90
CA HIS A 66 9.70 10.59 -6.44
C HIS A 66 10.58 9.41 -6.86
N ALA A 67 10.03 8.21 -7.09
CA ALA A 67 10.85 7.03 -7.40
C ALA A 67 11.49 7.10 -8.80
N TYR A 68 10.87 7.86 -9.71
CA TYR A 68 11.28 7.97 -11.11
C TYR A 68 11.41 9.45 -11.51
N GLY A 69 12.49 10.09 -11.04
CA GLY A 69 12.75 11.52 -11.22
C GLY A 69 12.62 12.03 -12.67
N PRO A 70 12.56 13.35 -12.90
CA PRO A 70 12.27 13.96 -14.20
C PRO A 70 13.27 13.58 -15.30
N ALA A 71 14.49 13.17 -14.93
CA ALA A 71 15.54 12.74 -15.83
C ALA A 71 15.43 11.26 -16.29
N ALA A 72 14.45 10.49 -15.81
CA ALA A 72 14.20 9.11 -16.23
C ALA A 72 13.64 9.03 -17.67
N THR A 73 14.32 9.64 -18.63
CA THR A 73 14.07 9.57 -20.07
C THR A 73 14.49 8.23 -20.68
N GLY A 74 14.89 7.26 -19.85
CA GLY A 74 15.20 5.89 -20.24
C GLY A 74 13.95 5.10 -20.63
N ARG A 75 14.12 4.23 -21.63
CA ARG A 75 13.11 3.36 -22.25
C ARG A 75 12.75 2.15 -21.37
N GLY A 76 12.70 2.32 -20.04
CA GLY A 76 12.37 1.29 -19.07
C GLY A 76 10.96 1.49 -18.51
N ARG A 77 10.21 0.40 -18.32
CA ARG A 77 8.87 0.46 -17.72
C ARG A 77 9.00 0.87 -16.25
N ARG A 78 8.27 1.91 -15.83
CA ARG A 78 8.27 2.41 -14.45
C ARG A 78 7.11 1.75 -13.72
N VAL A 79 7.44 0.92 -12.75
CA VAL A 79 6.44 0.06 -12.12
C VAL A 79 6.58 0.01 -10.61
N PHE A 80 5.51 -0.38 -9.94
CA PHE A 80 5.54 -0.65 -8.52
C PHE A 80 4.60 -1.79 -8.18
N ASP A 81 4.81 -2.36 -7.00
CA ASP A 81 4.03 -3.44 -6.45
C ASP A 81 3.28 -2.96 -5.20
N LEU A 82 2.04 -3.39 -5.03
CA LEU A 82 1.25 -3.25 -3.82
C LEU A 82 0.92 -4.65 -3.29
N GLN A 83 1.35 -4.95 -2.08
CA GLN A 83 1.05 -6.19 -1.39
C GLN A 83 0.39 -5.87 -0.06
N ALA A 84 -0.74 -6.51 0.23
CA ALA A 84 -1.42 -6.42 1.50
C ALA A 84 -1.69 -7.81 2.04
N THR A 85 -1.38 -8.05 3.30
CA THR A 85 -1.60 -9.31 4.00
C THR A 85 -2.30 -9.01 5.31
N PHE A 86 -3.47 -9.60 5.51
CA PHE A 86 -4.17 -9.60 6.77
C PHE A 86 -3.99 -10.96 7.44
N ASP A 87 -3.19 -10.97 8.51
CA ASP A 87 -3.01 -12.10 9.41
C ASP A 87 -3.42 -11.64 10.80
N ALA A 88 -4.63 -12.00 11.21
CA ALA A 88 -5.30 -11.40 12.35
C ALA A 88 -4.43 -11.46 13.63
N PRO A 89 -4.37 -10.36 14.41
CA PRO A 89 -5.15 -9.12 14.29
C PRO A 89 -4.49 -8.03 13.43
N ARG A 90 -3.46 -8.36 12.63
CA ARG A 90 -2.62 -7.36 11.96
C ARG A 90 -2.82 -7.34 10.45
N LEU A 91 -2.90 -6.13 9.91
CA LEU A 91 -2.75 -5.84 8.49
C LEU A 91 -1.37 -5.28 8.25
N GLU A 92 -0.65 -5.86 7.29
CA GLU A 92 0.58 -5.31 6.74
C GLU A 92 0.35 -4.96 5.28
N VAL A 93 0.80 -3.77 4.86
CA VAL A 93 0.77 -3.32 3.48
C VAL A 93 2.14 -2.81 3.07
N ALA A 94 2.68 -3.39 2.00
CA ALA A 94 3.93 -2.98 1.39
C ALA A 94 3.68 -2.35 0.01
N VAL A 95 4.24 -1.16 -0.19
CA VAL A 95 4.37 -0.51 -1.50
C VAL A 95 5.84 -0.53 -1.89
N ARG A 96 6.16 -1.18 -2.99
CA ARG A 96 7.54 -1.34 -3.46
C ARG A 96 7.71 -0.78 -4.86
N ASP A 97 8.63 0.17 -5.01
CA ASP A 97 9.12 0.58 -6.32
C ASP A 97 10.43 -0.13 -6.68
N HIS A 98 10.84 0.03 -7.94
CA HIS A 98 12.10 -0.48 -8.49
C HIS A 98 12.97 0.68 -9.02
N GLY A 99 12.70 1.90 -8.55
CA GLY A 99 13.36 3.11 -8.98
C GLY A 99 14.60 3.41 -8.13
N THR A 100 15.29 4.50 -8.47
CA THR A 100 16.32 5.07 -7.60
C THR A 100 15.76 6.37 -7.06
N TRP A 101 15.52 6.42 -5.75
CA TRP A 101 15.08 7.64 -5.09
C TRP A 101 16.13 8.74 -5.30
N SER A 102 15.75 9.89 -5.87
CA SER A 102 16.71 10.95 -6.17
C SER A 102 16.88 11.92 -5.00
N GLU A 103 18.07 11.95 -4.39
CA GLU A 103 18.47 12.89 -3.32
C GLU A 103 18.55 14.37 -3.77
N SER A 104 18.48 14.65 -5.08
CA SER A 104 18.45 16.02 -5.62
C SER A 104 17.08 16.70 -5.48
N SER A 105 16.05 15.94 -5.06
CA SER A 105 14.81 16.49 -4.50
C SER A 105 14.94 16.47 -2.97
N PRO A 106 14.54 17.53 -2.25
CA PRO A 106 14.92 17.69 -0.85
C PRO A 106 14.31 16.60 0.05
N GLY A 107 15.14 15.61 0.44
CA GLY A 107 14.82 14.56 1.39
C GLY A 107 13.93 13.44 0.81
N PRO A 108 13.92 12.25 1.45
CA PRO A 108 13.14 11.15 0.92
C PRO A 108 11.65 11.51 0.82
N LEU A 109 11.11 12.43 1.63
CA LEU A 109 9.66 12.58 1.76
C LEU A 109 9.21 14.02 2.11
N ARG A 110 9.74 15.06 1.43
CA ARG A 110 9.14 16.42 1.53
C ARG A 110 7.89 16.52 0.64
N GLY A 111 6.80 16.04 1.22
CA GLY A 111 5.40 16.24 0.84
C GLY A 111 4.57 16.01 2.09
N ARG A 112 3.30 16.42 2.13
CA ARG A 112 2.42 16.11 3.27
C ARG A 112 2.17 14.60 3.45
N GLY A 113 2.59 13.77 2.49
CA GLY A 113 2.35 12.34 2.42
C GLY A 113 2.97 11.53 3.55
N LEU A 114 4.29 11.62 3.83
CA LEU A 114 4.88 10.80 4.90
C LEU A 114 4.35 11.15 6.29
N PRO A 115 4.30 12.43 6.72
CA PRO A 115 3.72 12.76 8.02
C PRO A 115 2.28 12.23 8.15
N LEU A 116 1.53 12.20 7.04
CA LEU A 116 0.18 11.64 7.02
C LEU A 116 0.22 10.10 7.15
N ILE A 117 1.09 9.40 6.43
CA ILE A 117 1.29 7.94 6.55
C ILE A 117 1.69 7.57 7.99
N GLU A 118 2.64 8.29 8.59
CA GLU A 118 3.09 8.09 9.98
C GLU A 118 1.96 8.36 10.99
N THR A 119 1.10 9.34 10.72
CA THR A 119 -0.04 9.65 11.60
C THR A 119 -1.14 8.60 11.51
N LEU A 120 -1.39 8.06 10.30
CA LEU A 120 -2.50 7.16 10.04
C LEU A 120 -2.17 5.68 10.28
N SER A 121 -0.88 5.32 10.42
CA SER A 121 -0.42 3.94 10.59
C SER A 121 0.05 3.68 12.02
N ASP A 122 -0.07 2.43 12.49
CA ASP A 122 0.46 2.05 13.80
C ASP A 122 1.97 1.83 13.75
N ASP A 123 2.47 1.33 12.62
CA ASP A 123 3.89 1.16 12.33
C ASP A 123 4.17 1.52 10.88
N VAL A 124 5.32 2.16 10.63
CA VAL A 124 5.82 2.48 9.30
C VAL A 124 7.32 2.20 9.26
N THR A 125 7.73 1.40 8.30
CA THR A 125 9.14 1.13 8.01
C THR A 125 9.45 1.51 6.56
N LEU A 126 10.49 2.31 6.38
CA LEU A 126 11.05 2.65 5.07
C LEU A 126 12.36 1.88 4.86
N SER A 127 12.44 1.09 3.81
CA SER A 127 13.67 0.41 3.39
C SER A 127 14.05 0.87 1.99
N SER A 128 15.22 1.49 1.85
CA SER A 128 15.75 1.95 0.58
C SER A 128 17.02 1.17 0.26
N ALA A 129 17.09 0.62 -0.96
CA ALA A 129 18.24 -0.08 -1.50
C ALA A 129 18.49 0.38 -2.95
N ASP A 130 19.64 0.02 -3.52
CA ASP A 130 19.97 0.32 -4.93
C ASP A 130 18.95 -0.26 -5.92
N SER A 131 18.16 -1.25 -5.49
CA SER A 131 17.13 -1.94 -6.27
C SER A 131 15.73 -1.34 -6.15
N GLY A 132 15.52 -0.31 -5.34
CA GLY A 132 14.20 0.27 -5.09
C GLY A 132 13.98 0.72 -3.65
N THR A 133 12.82 1.35 -3.42
CA THR A 133 12.33 1.66 -2.08
C THR A 133 11.09 0.84 -1.75
N THR A 134 10.98 0.42 -0.49
CA THR A 134 9.80 -0.25 0.05
C THR A 134 9.30 0.52 1.26
N VAL A 135 8.04 0.93 1.20
CA VAL A 135 7.29 1.47 2.34
C VAL A 135 6.39 0.35 2.86
N THR A 136 6.65 -0.10 4.09
CA THR A 136 5.79 -1.06 4.78
C THR A 136 5.03 -0.31 5.88
N MET A 137 3.71 -0.43 5.86
CA MET A 137 2.81 0.14 6.86
C MET A 137 2.03 -0.99 7.52
N ALA A 138 1.73 -0.84 8.81
CA ALA A 138 0.91 -1.82 9.51
C ALA A 138 -0.16 -1.19 10.41
N TRP A 139 -1.23 -1.96 10.59
CA TRP A 139 -2.33 -1.63 11.47
C TRP A 139 -2.78 -2.85 12.26
N ASP A 140 -3.02 -2.68 13.55
CA ASP A 140 -3.67 -3.69 14.39
C ASP A 140 -5.16 -3.35 14.55
N VAL A 141 -6.02 -4.36 14.50
CA VAL A 141 -7.49 -4.19 14.57
C VAL A 141 -7.94 -3.53 15.89
N ASP A 142 -7.22 -3.79 16.98
CA ASP A 142 -7.55 -3.29 18.32
C ASP A 142 -6.68 -2.09 18.76
N ALA A 143 -5.81 -1.56 17.88
CA ALA A 143 -5.01 -0.39 18.22
C ALA A 143 -5.90 0.86 18.30
N ALA A 144 -5.79 1.59 19.41
CA ALA A 144 -6.34 2.93 19.50
C ALA A 144 -5.77 3.78 18.34
N PRO A 145 -6.58 4.64 17.68
CA PRO A 145 -6.08 5.50 16.62
C PRO A 145 -4.84 6.28 17.06
N GLY A 146 -3.87 6.38 16.14
CA GLY A 146 -2.61 7.11 16.32
C GLY A 146 -2.87 8.50 16.93
N ARG A 147 -2.06 8.84 17.93
CA ARG A 147 -2.24 9.99 18.82
C ARG A 147 -1.75 11.30 18.21
#